data_AF-A0A970P7F8-F1
#
_entry.id   AF-A0A970P7F8-F1
#
_cell.length_a   1.000
_cell.length_b   1.000
_cell.length_c   1.000
_cell.angle_alpha   90.00
_cell.angle_beta   90.00
_cell.angle_gamma   90.00
#
_symmetry.space_group_name_H-M   'P 1'
#
loop_
_entity.id
_entity.type
_entity.pdbx_description
1 polymer ?
#
loop_
_entity_poly.entity_id
_entity_poly.type
_entity_poly.pdbx_seq_one_letter_code
_entity_poly.pdbx_strand_id
1 'polypeptide(L)'
;MTIDRLVLMAVALLLCASTGSALRITDAGEPVAQIVTPAEPTATEQFAAEELQSYLRQISGATLTIATEPDAAEGPRLLIGRTQAGLALPVEGDETEAFIVLCAGDDLILRGAGDRGTLYAVYDFLEQDLGCRWLGPGPLWESIPSAGTIDIGALDRTESPDMRYRYLRMTYDNETREPFADCLSWAGKQRINIGAGWPQEELPESFVKRGGFRAWMAPHVIQHALDPDVYFEEHPEWYALRGGERVKMPKAGTQQVCTTNPDVVEAVAAKLGEMFDARPEVDFMGLGQGDGTAFCECEACTALDTGEIWPYQDKQLPVITERWLSFCNAVARKLQVTHPGKKIYTLAYHQTFRPPDPA
;
A
#
# COMPACT_ATOMS: atom_id res chain seq x y z
N MET A 1 -27.18 9.85 49.34
CA MET A 1 -25.79 9.76 49.82
C MET A 1 -25.22 8.55 49.11
N THR A 2 -24.39 8.67 48.08
CA THR A 2 -23.16 9.44 48.01
C THR A 2 -22.96 10.02 46.60
N ILE A 3 -22.44 11.25 46.61
CA ILE A 3 -22.01 12.08 45.50
C ILE A 3 -20.55 11.70 45.15
N ASP A 4 -20.06 12.17 43.99
CA ASP A 4 -18.67 12.19 43.48
C ASP A 4 -18.26 10.99 42.61
N ARG A 5 -17.69 11.12 41.40
CA ARG A 5 -17.02 12.20 40.67
C ARG A 5 -16.95 11.79 39.18
N LEU A 6 -17.14 12.72 38.24
CA LEU A 6 -16.20 12.94 37.14
C LEU A 6 -16.66 14.17 36.35
N VAL A 7 -15.85 15.21 36.50
CA VAL A 7 -15.95 16.51 35.86
C VAL A 7 -15.66 16.32 34.37
N LEU A 8 -16.69 16.50 33.52
CA LEU A 8 -16.51 16.71 32.09
C LEU A 8 -15.89 18.10 31.90
N MET A 9 -14.60 18.14 31.64
CA MET A 9 -13.92 19.37 31.26
C MET A 9 -14.16 19.59 29.75
N ALA A 10 -15.28 20.24 29.43
CA ALA A 10 -15.57 20.69 28.07
C ALA A 10 -14.61 21.84 27.73
N VAL A 11 -13.59 21.55 26.94
CA VAL A 11 -12.81 22.59 26.25
C VAL A 11 -13.69 23.09 25.11
N ALA A 12 -14.40 24.20 25.35
CA ALA A 12 -15.09 24.93 24.30
C ALA A 12 -14.03 25.61 23.42
N LEU A 13 -13.77 25.04 22.24
CA LEU A 13 -13.08 25.73 21.16
C LEU A 13 -13.98 26.89 20.70
N LEU A 14 -13.60 28.10 21.08
CA LEU A 14 -14.08 29.32 20.43
C LEU A 14 -13.54 29.31 19.00
N LEU A 15 -14.31 28.73 18.08
CA LEU A 15 -14.20 28.99 16.65
C LEU A 15 -14.62 30.45 16.43
N CYS A 16 -13.71 31.38 16.69
CA CYS A 16 -13.78 32.69 16.06
C CYS A 16 -13.66 32.44 14.56
N ALA A 17 -14.78 32.56 13.85
CA ALA A 17 -14.77 32.71 12.41
C ALA A 17 -13.98 33.99 12.09
N SER A 18 -12.67 33.85 11.88
CA SER A 18 -11.87 34.92 11.30
C SER A 18 -12.37 35.12 9.88
N THR A 19 -12.78 36.34 9.58
CA THR A 19 -12.94 36.80 8.20
C THR A 19 -11.60 36.55 7.50
N GLY A 20 -11.60 35.59 6.57
CA GLY A 20 -10.41 34.94 6.02
C GLY A 20 -9.32 35.91 5.57
N SER A 21 -8.31 36.08 6.42
CA SER A 21 -6.99 36.49 5.99
C SER A 21 -6.38 35.31 5.25
N ALA A 22 -5.82 35.54 4.06
CA ALA A 22 -5.01 34.52 3.41
C ALA A 22 -3.82 34.15 4.32
N LEU A 23 -3.52 32.86 4.45
CA LEU A 23 -2.30 32.41 5.10
C LEU A 23 -1.15 32.62 4.13
N ARG A 24 -0.20 33.48 4.49
CA ARG A 24 0.99 33.73 3.68
C ARG A 24 2.08 32.72 4.00
N ILE A 25 2.50 31.97 2.99
CA ILE A 25 3.55 30.96 3.09
C ILE A 25 4.91 31.55 2.68
N THR A 26 4.93 32.30 1.57
CA THR A 26 6.12 33.00 1.07
C THR A 26 5.74 34.38 0.58
N ASP A 27 6.69 35.31 0.61
CA ASP A 27 6.53 36.64 0.03
C ASP A 27 7.75 37.01 -0.80
N ALA A 28 7.55 37.34 -2.08
CA ALA A 28 8.61 37.76 -2.98
C ALA A 28 9.85 36.82 -3.01
N GLY A 29 9.64 35.51 -2.82
CA GLY A 29 10.68 34.49 -2.80
C GLY A 29 11.35 34.26 -1.45
N GLU A 30 10.88 34.91 -0.38
CA GLU A 30 11.34 34.73 0.99
C GLU A 30 10.34 33.91 1.83
N PRO A 31 10.81 33.07 2.77
CA PRO A 31 9.92 32.28 3.62
C PRO A 31 9.23 33.16 4.67
N VAL A 32 7.91 33.03 4.80
CA VAL A 32 7.11 33.68 5.84
C VAL A 32 6.61 32.68 6.86
N ALA A 33 6.21 31.49 6.41
CA ALA A 33 5.85 30.37 7.25
C ALA A 33 7.02 29.42 7.50
N GLN A 34 6.83 28.49 8.44
CA GLN A 34 7.70 27.35 8.67
C GLN A 34 6.92 26.04 8.53
N ILE A 35 7.60 24.93 8.27
CA ILE A 35 7.02 23.59 8.29
C ILE A 35 7.30 22.97 9.66
N VAL A 36 6.28 22.41 10.31
CA VAL A 36 6.41 21.85 11.67
C VAL A 36 5.94 20.40 11.68
N THR A 37 6.81 19.51 12.15
CA THR A 37 6.50 18.09 12.39
C THR A 37 6.25 17.83 13.88
N PRO A 38 5.73 16.66 14.27
CA PRO A 38 5.59 16.29 15.68
C PRO A 38 6.96 16.27 16.39
N ALA A 39 6.96 16.25 17.71
CA ALA A 39 8.21 16.15 18.50
C ALA A 39 9.06 14.93 18.11
N GLU A 40 8.41 13.80 17.79
CA GLU A 40 9.03 12.56 17.32
C GLU A 40 8.34 12.13 16.01
N PRO A 41 8.77 12.68 14.85
CA PRO A 41 8.11 12.37 13.58
C PRO A 41 8.37 10.93 13.17
N THR A 42 7.39 10.27 12.56
CA THR A 42 7.67 9.05 11.81
C THR A 42 8.56 9.37 10.59
N ALA A 43 9.21 8.35 10.03
CA ALA A 43 9.95 8.51 8.77
C ALA A 43 9.07 9.09 7.64
N THR A 44 7.77 8.78 7.65
CA THR A 44 6.83 9.31 6.65
C THR A 44 6.46 10.76 6.91
N GLU A 45 6.26 11.17 8.17
CA GLU A 45 5.97 12.57 8.51
C GLU A 45 7.15 13.48 8.19
N GLN A 46 8.37 13.04 8.52
CA GLN A 46 9.59 13.74 8.14
C GLN A 46 9.73 13.86 6.62
N PHE A 47 9.52 12.75 5.89
CA PHE A 47 9.57 12.77 4.43
C PHE A 47 8.48 13.65 3.80
N ALA A 48 7.27 13.69 4.38
CA ALA A 48 6.19 14.55 3.92
C ALA A 48 6.54 16.05 4.10
N ALA A 49 7.20 16.41 5.20
CA ALA A 49 7.71 17.76 5.42
C ALA A 49 8.80 18.14 4.40
N GLU A 50 9.71 17.22 4.09
CA GLU A 50 10.77 17.39 3.09
C GLU A 50 10.21 17.54 1.66
N GLU A 51 9.21 16.74 1.30
CA GLU A 51 8.51 16.86 0.01
C GLU A 51 7.84 18.24 -0.09
N LEU A 52 7.11 18.67 0.94
CA LEU A 52 6.48 19.98 0.98
C LEU A 52 7.51 21.11 0.81
N GLN A 53 8.61 21.08 1.59
CA GLN A 53 9.69 22.07 1.48
C GLN A 53 10.28 22.11 0.07
N SER A 54 10.54 20.93 -0.51
CA SER A 54 11.12 20.81 -1.84
C SER A 54 10.23 21.43 -2.92
N TYR A 55 8.92 21.17 -2.88
CA TYR A 55 7.98 21.77 -3.83
C TYR A 55 7.76 23.26 -3.59
N LEU A 56 7.64 23.71 -2.34
CA LEU A 56 7.54 25.14 -2.03
C LEU A 56 8.77 25.92 -2.53
N ARG A 57 9.97 25.34 -2.37
CA ARG A 57 11.21 25.92 -2.91
C ARG A 57 11.22 25.98 -4.43
N GLN A 58 10.72 24.96 -5.11
CA GLN A 58 10.62 24.96 -6.58
C GLN A 58 9.60 25.99 -7.08
N ILE A 59 8.49 26.19 -6.36
CA ILE A 59 7.46 27.17 -6.73
C ILE A 59 7.95 28.60 -6.50
N SER A 60 8.48 28.87 -5.32
CA SER A 60 8.74 30.24 -4.85
C SER A 60 10.19 30.68 -4.85
N GLY A 61 11.14 29.74 -4.85
CA GLY A 61 12.55 29.99 -4.54
C GLY A 61 12.87 29.99 -3.04
N ALA A 62 11.87 30.12 -2.16
CA ALA A 62 12.07 30.17 -0.71
C ALA A 62 12.31 28.78 -0.12
N THR A 63 13.27 28.66 0.79
CA THR A 63 13.44 27.44 1.60
C THR A 63 12.87 27.69 2.99
N LEU A 64 11.69 27.15 3.28
CA LEU A 64 11.09 27.23 4.61
C LEU A 64 11.87 26.34 5.58
N THR A 65 12.01 26.75 6.83
CA THR A 65 12.58 25.90 7.89
C THR A 65 11.66 24.73 8.19
N ILE A 66 12.23 23.54 8.40
CA ILE A 66 11.54 22.40 9.01
C ILE A 66 11.98 22.34 10.48
N ALA A 67 11.02 22.39 11.41
CA ALA A 67 11.24 22.26 12.85
C ALA A 67 10.30 21.20 13.45
N THR A 68 10.64 20.66 14.60
CA THR A 68 9.71 19.87 15.42
C THR A 68 8.87 20.82 16.29
N GLU A 69 7.71 20.38 16.79
CA GLU A 69 6.85 21.21 17.65
C GLU A 69 7.58 21.89 18.83
N PRO A 70 8.51 21.23 19.56
CA PRO A 70 9.25 21.87 20.66
C PRO A 70 10.18 23.01 20.21
N ASP A 71 10.66 22.96 18.96
CA ASP A 71 11.65 23.89 18.41
C ASP A 71 11.02 24.91 17.44
N ALA A 72 9.70 24.84 17.22
CA ALA A 72 8.98 25.71 16.30
C ALA A 72 8.97 27.16 16.78
N ALA A 73 9.28 28.10 15.89
CA ALA A 73 9.19 29.52 16.18
C ALA A 73 7.73 30.00 16.23
N GLU A 74 7.48 31.19 16.77
CA GLU A 74 6.19 31.85 16.60
C GLU A 74 5.96 32.29 15.15
N GLY A 75 4.69 32.44 14.76
CA GLY A 75 4.28 32.87 13.43
C GLY A 75 3.55 31.78 12.64
N PRO A 76 3.34 31.99 11.32
CA PRO A 76 2.61 31.06 10.47
C PRO A 76 3.27 29.68 10.35
N ARG A 77 2.48 28.59 10.39
CA ARG A 77 3.00 27.22 10.38
C ARG A 77 2.25 26.31 9.42
N LEU A 78 2.98 25.39 8.79
CA LEU A 78 2.45 24.26 8.04
C LEU A 78 2.70 23.00 8.87
N LEU A 79 1.69 22.58 9.64
CA LEU A 79 1.75 21.47 10.58
C LEU A 79 1.54 20.14 9.85
N ILE A 80 2.48 19.22 9.99
CA ILE A 80 2.50 17.91 9.30
C ILE A 80 2.20 16.78 10.28
N GLY A 81 1.19 15.96 9.96
CA GLY A 81 0.94 14.71 10.65
C GLY A 81 0.46 14.90 12.09
N ARG A 82 0.95 14.07 13.00
CA ARG A 82 0.48 13.93 14.39
C ARG A 82 1.01 15.02 15.33
N THR A 83 1.03 16.27 14.87
CA THR A 83 1.26 17.43 15.76
C THR A 83 0.13 17.51 16.79
N GLN A 84 0.32 18.26 17.88
CA GLN A 84 -0.72 18.47 18.89
C GLN A 84 -2.02 18.97 18.27
N ALA A 85 -1.95 19.92 17.33
CA ALA A 85 -3.11 20.41 16.60
C ALA A 85 -3.69 19.34 15.65
N GLY A 86 -2.85 18.60 14.93
CA GLY A 86 -3.29 17.51 14.06
C GLY A 86 -3.97 16.36 14.80
N LEU A 87 -3.52 16.03 16.02
CA LEU A 87 -4.12 15.00 16.86
C LEU A 87 -5.46 15.42 17.47
N ALA A 88 -5.72 16.73 17.59
CA ALA A 88 -7.00 17.25 18.05
C ALA A 88 -8.12 17.11 16.99
N LEU A 89 -7.76 16.79 15.75
CA LEU A 89 -8.69 16.63 14.63
C LEU A 89 -8.99 15.14 14.37
N PRO A 90 -10.26 14.70 14.52
CA PRO A 90 -10.64 13.36 14.10
C PRO A 90 -10.62 13.27 12.57
N VAL A 91 -9.89 12.29 12.02
CA VAL A 91 -9.90 12.01 10.58
C VAL A 91 -10.95 10.93 10.30
N GLU A 92 -12.08 11.32 9.72
CA GLU A 92 -13.15 10.39 9.34
C GLU A 92 -12.82 9.67 8.02
N GLY A 93 -13.20 8.39 7.90
CA GLY A 93 -13.00 7.57 6.69
C GLY A 93 -12.03 6.41 6.88
N ASP A 94 -11.30 6.04 5.82
CA ASP A 94 -10.28 4.99 5.85
C ASP A 94 -9.22 5.22 6.93
N GLU A 95 -8.96 4.18 7.71
CA GLU A 95 -8.12 4.20 8.90
C GLU A 95 -6.63 4.46 8.63
N THR A 96 -6.19 4.35 7.38
CA THR A 96 -4.78 4.51 6.98
C THR A 96 -4.52 5.67 6.03
N GLU A 97 -5.51 6.01 5.20
CA GLU A 97 -5.31 6.85 4.02
C GLU A 97 -6.27 8.03 3.93
N ALA A 98 -7.29 8.12 4.80
CA ALA A 98 -8.07 9.35 4.91
C ALA A 98 -7.19 10.50 5.42
N PHE A 99 -7.53 11.74 5.05
CA PHE A 99 -6.77 12.91 5.48
C PHE A 99 -7.57 14.20 5.50
N ILE A 100 -7.01 15.20 6.18
CA ILE A 100 -7.54 16.55 6.37
C ILE A 100 -6.50 17.56 5.86
N VAL A 101 -7.00 18.58 5.17
CA VAL A 101 -6.29 19.82 4.86
C VAL A 101 -7.13 20.98 5.40
N LEU A 102 -6.63 21.65 6.45
CA LEU A 102 -7.39 22.63 7.22
C LEU A 102 -6.56 23.86 7.57
N CYS A 103 -7.06 25.05 7.26
CA CYS A 103 -6.54 26.30 7.82
C CYS A 103 -7.22 26.60 9.17
N ALA A 104 -6.42 26.80 10.22
CA ALA A 104 -6.89 27.15 11.56
C ALA A 104 -6.06 28.31 12.13
N GLY A 105 -6.57 29.53 12.02
CA GLY A 105 -5.80 30.73 12.39
C GLY A 105 -4.63 30.93 11.43
N ASP A 106 -3.41 30.99 11.98
CA ASP A 106 -2.15 31.11 11.21
C ASP A 106 -1.51 29.75 10.88
N ASP A 107 -2.25 28.65 11.08
CA ASP A 107 -1.78 27.30 10.79
C ASP A 107 -2.48 26.71 9.57
N LEU A 108 -1.73 26.03 8.71
CA LEU A 108 -2.24 24.99 7.82
C LEU A 108 -1.93 23.63 8.44
N ILE A 109 -2.94 22.77 8.59
CA ILE A 109 -2.82 21.44 9.15
C ILE A 109 -3.00 20.41 8.05
N LEU A 110 -1.98 19.58 7.84
CA LEU A 110 -1.94 18.48 6.88
C LEU A 110 -1.81 17.15 7.64
N ARG A 111 -2.95 16.50 7.91
CA ARG A 111 -3.05 15.36 8.84
C ARG A 111 -3.80 14.20 8.18
N GLY A 112 -3.24 12.99 8.18
CA GLY A 112 -3.96 11.79 7.72
C GLY A 112 -4.16 10.73 8.78
N ALA A 113 -5.17 9.88 8.68
CA ALA A 113 -5.48 8.85 9.68
C ALA A 113 -4.25 8.01 10.05
N GLY A 114 -3.42 7.66 9.04
CA GLY A 114 -2.09 7.10 9.19
C GLY A 114 -1.00 7.88 8.45
N ASP A 115 0.17 7.24 8.33
CA ASP A 115 1.36 7.77 7.65
C ASP A 115 1.12 8.04 6.16
N ARG A 116 0.51 7.10 5.44
CA ARG A 116 0.17 7.30 4.01
C ARG A 116 -0.79 8.47 3.82
N GLY A 117 -1.86 8.52 4.64
CA GLY A 117 -2.80 9.64 4.60
C GLY A 117 -2.11 11.00 4.80
N THR A 118 -1.13 11.08 5.70
CA THR A 118 -0.40 12.34 5.97
C THR A 118 0.43 12.77 4.75
N LEU A 119 1.15 11.83 4.12
CA LEU A 119 1.85 12.11 2.87
C LEU A 119 0.88 12.51 1.74
N TYR A 120 -0.28 11.85 1.67
CA TYR A 120 -1.32 12.18 0.69
C TYR A 120 -1.94 13.55 0.92
N ALA A 121 -2.06 14.02 2.17
CA ALA A 121 -2.49 15.38 2.48
C ALA A 121 -1.54 16.43 1.91
N VAL A 122 -0.22 16.18 2.01
CA VAL A 122 0.80 17.05 1.42
C VAL A 122 0.68 17.06 -0.11
N TYR A 123 0.59 15.90 -0.75
CA TYR A 123 0.44 15.85 -2.20
C TYR A 123 -0.90 16.45 -2.67
N ASP A 124 -1.96 16.28 -1.90
CA ASP A 124 -3.25 16.89 -2.18
C ASP A 124 -3.18 18.42 -2.12
N PHE A 125 -2.57 18.98 -1.08
CA PHE A 125 -2.36 20.43 -0.96
C PHE A 125 -1.53 20.99 -2.13
N LEU A 126 -0.42 20.33 -2.45
CA LEU A 126 0.43 20.70 -3.59
C LEU A 126 -0.35 20.67 -4.92
N GLU A 127 -1.20 19.67 -5.12
CA GLU A 127 -1.97 19.52 -6.36
C GLU A 127 -3.16 20.48 -6.43
N GLN A 128 -4.04 20.46 -5.42
CA GLN A 128 -5.33 21.14 -5.47
C GLN A 128 -5.18 22.65 -5.25
N ASP A 129 -4.27 23.08 -4.37
CA ASP A 129 -4.17 24.48 -3.96
C ASP A 129 -2.99 25.20 -4.62
N LEU A 130 -1.87 24.49 -4.84
CA LEU A 130 -0.67 25.10 -5.44
C LEU A 130 -0.46 24.77 -6.92
N GLY A 131 -1.31 23.91 -7.50
CA GLY A 131 -1.33 23.64 -8.94
C GLY A 131 -0.24 22.70 -9.47
N CYS A 132 0.48 21.98 -8.60
CA CYS A 132 1.44 20.95 -9.02
C CYS A 132 0.73 19.81 -9.76
N ARG A 133 1.35 19.27 -10.82
CA ARG A 133 0.84 18.08 -11.54
C ARG A 133 1.97 17.09 -11.79
N TRP A 134 1.66 15.79 -11.68
CA TRP A 134 2.60 14.69 -11.89
C TRP A 134 2.06 13.71 -12.94
N LEU A 135 2.34 13.98 -14.21
CA LEU A 135 1.75 13.26 -15.34
C LEU A 135 2.42 11.90 -15.62
N GLY A 136 3.58 11.65 -15.03
CA GLY A 136 4.34 10.41 -15.20
C GLY A 136 5.58 10.37 -14.30
N PRO A 137 6.35 9.26 -14.36
CA PRO A 137 7.57 9.10 -13.57
C PRO A 137 8.69 10.06 -13.96
N GLY A 138 9.17 10.83 -12.98
CA GLY A 138 10.39 11.63 -13.07
C GLY A 138 10.16 13.10 -13.47
N PRO A 139 11.19 13.97 -13.32
CA PRO A 139 11.04 15.42 -13.41
C PRO A 139 10.49 15.95 -14.74
N LEU A 140 10.73 15.22 -15.84
CA LEU A 140 10.24 15.59 -17.17
C LEU A 140 8.70 15.69 -17.23
N TRP A 141 8.00 14.94 -16.37
CA TRP A 141 6.53 14.84 -16.36
C TRP A 141 5.89 15.60 -15.21
N GLU A 142 6.65 16.45 -14.51
CA GLU A 142 6.13 17.32 -13.47
C GLU A 142 5.83 18.72 -14.06
N SER A 143 4.65 19.24 -13.75
CA SER A 143 4.31 20.64 -13.99
C SER A 143 4.21 21.34 -12.64
N ILE A 144 5.19 22.19 -12.35
CA ILE A 144 5.29 22.92 -11.08
C ILE A 144 5.11 24.41 -11.41
N PRO A 145 4.10 25.09 -10.84
CA PRO A 145 3.94 26.52 -11.02
C PRO A 145 5.11 27.33 -10.47
N SER A 146 5.26 28.57 -10.90
CA SER A 146 6.27 29.50 -10.38
C SER A 146 5.60 30.76 -9.87
N ALA A 147 5.79 31.06 -8.59
CA ALA A 147 5.22 32.22 -7.92
C ALA A 147 6.05 32.56 -6.67
N GLY A 148 6.66 33.76 -6.61
CA GLY A 148 7.45 34.18 -5.46
C GLY A 148 6.64 34.40 -4.18
N THR A 149 5.36 34.78 -4.31
CA THR A 149 4.42 34.91 -3.20
C THR A 149 3.40 33.77 -3.28
N ILE A 150 3.27 33.01 -2.19
CA ILE A 150 2.29 31.95 -2.03
C ILE A 150 1.36 32.36 -0.89
N ASP A 151 0.11 32.66 -1.26
CA ASP A 151 -0.99 32.97 -0.36
C ASP A 151 -2.08 31.91 -0.55
N ILE A 152 -2.53 31.29 0.54
CA ILE A 152 -3.64 30.34 0.49
C ILE A 152 -4.87 30.90 1.20
N GLY A 153 -6.04 30.65 0.62
CA GLY A 153 -7.32 31.02 1.20
C GLY A 153 -7.70 30.13 2.39
N ALA A 154 -8.95 30.25 2.84
CA ALA A 154 -9.50 29.32 3.81
C ALA A 154 -9.65 27.93 3.16
N LEU A 155 -9.06 26.92 3.78
CA LEU A 155 -9.17 25.51 3.41
C LEU A 155 -9.80 24.74 4.58
N ASP A 156 -10.75 23.87 4.27
CA ASP A 156 -11.35 22.93 5.21
C ASP A 156 -11.90 21.77 4.38
N ARG A 157 -11.08 20.72 4.22
CA ARG A 157 -11.47 19.51 3.48
C ARG A 157 -10.96 18.26 4.16
N THR A 158 -11.78 17.23 4.08
CA THR A 158 -11.47 15.87 4.51
C THR A 158 -11.68 14.94 3.33
N GLU A 159 -10.70 14.13 3.01
CA GLU A 159 -10.69 13.22 1.87
C GLU A 159 -10.52 11.78 2.35
N SER A 160 -11.17 10.85 1.65
CA SER A 160 -11.07 9.42 1.91
C SER A 160 -11.08 8.64 0.60
N PRO A 161 -10.28 7.58 0.43
CA PRO A 161 -10.25 6.84 -0.82
C PRO A 161 -11.54 6.03 -1.04
N ASP A 162 -12.22 6.26 -2.17
CA ASP A 162 -13.34 5.40 -2.61
C ASP A 162 -12.88 3.97 -2.93
N MET A 163 -11.70 3.85 -3.54
CA MET A 163 -11.06 2.58 -3.85
C MET A 163 -9.99 2.28 -2.79
N ARG A 164 -10.28 1.40 -1.83
CA ARG A 164 -9.34 0.98 -0.77
C ARG A 164 -7.99 0.46 -1.30
N TYR A 165 -8.00 -0.15 -2.49
CA TYR A 165 -6.86 -0.83 -3.11
C TYR A 165 -6.59 -0.25 -4.49
N ARG A 166 -5.40 0.32 -4.70
CA ARG A 166 -5.02 1.03 -5.92
C ARG A 166 -3.64 0.54 -6.37
N TYR A 167 -3.61 -0.09 -7.54
CA TYR A 167 -2.42 -0.75 -8.07
C TYR A 167 -2.16 -0.34 -9.52
N LEU A 168 -0.89 -0.11 -9.84
CA LEU A 168 -0.40 -0.06 -11.21
C LEU A 168 0.95 -0.76 -11.27
N ARG A 169 1.11 -1.68 -12.23
CA ARG A 169 2.33 -2.48 -12.40
C ARG A 169 3.43 -1.62 -13.03
N MET A 170 4.10 -0.79 -12.23
CA MET A 170 5.17 0.13 -12.69
C MET A 170 6.37 0.24 -11.73
N THR A 171 6.41 -0.54 -10.65
CA THR A 171 7.36 -0.28 -9.55
C THR A 171 8.73 -0.95 -9.66
N TYR A 172 9.04 -1.67 -10.75
CA TYR A 172 10.32 -2.39 -10.88
C TYR A 172 10.82 -2.48 -12.32
N ASP A 173 12.14 -2.35 -12.47
CA ASP A 173 12.90 -2.86 -13.61
C ASP A 173 13.25 -4.34 -13.36
N ASN A 174 12.96 -5.21 -14.33
CA ASN A 174 13.24 -6.64 -14.23
C ASN A 174 14.73 -6.98 -14.42
N GLU A 175 15.52 -6.09 -15.03
CA GLU A 175 16.94 -6.33 -15.33
C GLU A 175 17.85 -5.83 -14.21
N THR A 176 17.63 -4.60 -13.74
CA THR A 176 18.45 -3.99 -12.69
C THR A 176 17.94 -4.28 -11.28
N ARG A 177 16.68 -4.75 -11.14
CA ARG A 177 15.96 -4.93 -9.87
C ARG A 177 15.86 -3.65 -9.02
N GLU A 178 16.19 -2.49 -9.60
CA GLU A 178 15.99 -1.21 -8.94
C GLU A 178 14.50 -0.85 -9.00
N PRO A 179 13.91 -0.34 -7.89
CA PRO A 179 12.72 0.48 -8.04
C PRO A 179 13.11 1.62 -8.98
N PHE A 180 12.36 1.85 -10.05
CA PHE A 180 12.47 3.15 -10.72
C PHE A 180 12.12 4.19 -9.65
N ALA A 181 13.11 4.85 -9.05
CA ALA A 181 12.91 5.76 -7.92
C ALA A 181 11.84 6.81 -8.27
N ASP A 182 11.86 7.21 -9.55
CA ASP A 182 10.85 8.03 -10.20
C ASP A 182 9.45 7.40 -10.24
N CYS A 183 9.32 6.11 -10.54
CA CYS A 183 8.02 5.42 -10.48
C CYS A 183 7.51 5.28 -9.05
N LEU A 184 8.38 5.03 -8.06
CA LEU A 184 7.95 4.95 -6.67
C LEU A 184 7.52 6.32 -6.13
N SER A 185 8.27 7.37 -6.48
CA SER A 185 7.91 8.76 -6.21
C SER A 185 6.56 9.10 -6.82
N TRP A 186 6.40 8.82 -8.11
CA TRP A 186 5.15 9.06 -8.84
C TRP A 186 3.99 8.23 -8.29
N ALA A 187 4.21 6.97 -7.90
CA ALA A 187 3.19 6.12 -7.28
C ALA A 187 2.63 6.72 -5.99
N GLY A 188 3.50 7.29 -5.14
CA GLY A 188 3.07 8.02 -3.94
C GLY A 188 2.16 9.21 -4.27
N LYS A 189 2.56 10.01 -5.26
CA LYS A 189 1.79 11.19 -5.75
C LYS A 189 0.44 10.79 -6.36
N GLN A 190 0.38 9.65 -7.04
CA GLN A 190 -0.85 9.07 -7.58
C GLN A 190 -1.65 8.24 -6.55
N ARG A 191 -1.21 8.24 -5.28
CA ARG A 191 -1.84 7.49 -4.18
C ARG A 191 -1.95 5.98 -4.44
N ILE A 192 -1.04 5.41 -5.23
CA ILE A 192 -0.93 3.96 -5.41
C ILE A 192 -0.42 3.36 -4.09
N ASN A 193 -1.12 2.33 -3.61
CA ASN A 193 -0.88 1.76 -2.28
C ASN A 193 -0.65 0.24 -2.30
N ILE A 194 -0.50 -0.34 -3.49
CA ILE A 194 -0.11 -1.73 -3.68
C ILE A 194 1.25 -1.78 -4.38
N GLY A 195 2.20 -2.47 -3.77
CA GLY A 195 3.51 -2.74 -4.37
C GLY A 195 3.44 -3.85 -5.40
N ALA A 196 4.31 -3.83 -6.42
CA ALA A 196 4.49 -5.00 -7.27
C ALA A 196 5.57 -5.91 -6.71
N GLY A 197 5.50 -7.20 -7.04
CA GLY A 197 6.55 -8.15 -6.66
C GLY A 197 6.37 -8.70 -5.25
N TRP A 198 7.43 -9.36 -4.79
CA TRP A 198 7.42 -10.11 -3.54
C TRP A 198 7.45 -9.18 -2.34
N PRO A 199 6.62 -9.41 -1.30
CA PRO A 199 6.85 -8.75 -0.03
C PRO A 199 8.25 -9.17 0.46
N GLN A 200 9.16 -8.19 0.48
CA GLN A 200 10.50 -8.38 1.02
C GLN A 200 10.39 -8.47 2.56
N GLU A 201 11.23 -9.31 3.16
CA GLU A 201 11.34 -9.44 4.62
C GLU A 201 11.64 -8.09 5.27
N GLU A 202 12.54 -7.32 4.65
CA GLU A 202 12.80 -5.93 5.00
C GLU A 202 12.36 -5.00 3.87
N LEU A 203 11.63 -3.93 4.22
CA LEU A 203 11.31 -2.87 3.27
C LEU A 203 12.52 -1.96 3.08
N PRO A 204 12.91 -1.65 1.83
CA PRO A 204 13.84 -0.57 1.59
C PRO A 204 13.32 0.75 2.17
N GLU A 205 14.21 1.59 2.70
CA GLU A 205 13.89 2.86 3.35
C GLU A 205 12.98 3.75 2.47
N SER A 206 13.15 3.68 1.15
CA SER A 206 12.34 4.40 0.17
C SER A 206 10.85 4.05 0.20
N PHE A 207 10.49 2.82 0.60
CA PHE A 207 9.11 2.40 0.82
C PHE A 207 8.61 2.82 2.19
N VAL A 208 9.42 2.61 3.23
CA VAL A 208 9.07 2.93 4.63
C VAL A 208 8.68 4.40 4.75
N LYS A 209 9.52 5.31 4.22
CA LYS A 209 9.26 6.76 4.29
C LYS A 209 8.06 7.25 3.49
N ARG A 210 7.42 6.37 2.69
CA ARG A 210 6.18 6.67 1.97
C ARG A 210 4.95 6.04 2.64
N GLY A 211 5.09 5.57 3.87
CA GLY A 211 4.04 4.86 4.61
C GLY A 211 3.84 3.41 4.14
N GLY A 212 4.80 2.84 3.42
CA GLY A 212 4.76 1.46 2.93
C GLY A 212 3.64 1.18 1.93
N PHE A 213 3.23 -0.08 1.84
CA PHE A 213 2.10 -0.53 1.02
C PHE A 213 1.08 -1.27 1.86
N ARG A 214 -0.18 -1.17 1.44
CA ARG A 214 -1.30 -1.90 2.03
C ARG A 214 -1.36 -3.36 1.57
N ALA A 215 -0.80 -3.67 0.41
CA ALA A 215 -0.66 -5.03 -0.09
C ALA A 215 0.43 -5.14 -1.16
N TRP A 216 0.72 -6.37 -1.56
CA TRP A 216 1.67 -6.69 -2.63
C TRP A 216 0.99 -7.53 -3.71
N MET A 217 1.17 -7.10 -4.96
CA MET A 217 0.74 -7.84 -6.13
C MET A 217 1.82 -8.85 -6.54
N ALA A 218 1.68 -10.08 -6.03
CA ALA A 218 2.53 -11.22 -6.33
C ALA A 218 1.67 -12.39 -6.86
N PRO A 219 1.41 -12.47 -8.18
CA PRO A 219 0.42 -13.41 -8.72
C PRO A 219 0.87 -14.87 -8.86
N HIS A 220 2.13 -15.22 -8.59
CA HIS A 220 2.66 -16.59 -8.77
C HIS A 220 3.37 -17.08 -7.51
N VAL A 221 2.67 -17.14 -6.37
CA VAL A 221 3.31 -17.33 -5.05
C VAL A 221 3.74 -18.76 -4.77
N ILE A 222 3.10 -19.75 -5.40
CA ILE A 222 3.25 -21.14 -4.96
C ILE A 222 4.67 -21.66 -5.05
N GLN A 223 5.44 -21.28 -6.09
CA GLN A 223 6.83 -21.71 -6.24
C GLN A 223 7.82 -20.94 -5.36
N HIS A 224 7.38 -19.87 -4.71
CA HIS A 224 8.15 -19.16 -3.69
C HIS A 224 7.82 -19.67 -2.29
N ALA A 225 6.56 -20.07 -2.07
CA ALA A 225 6.15 -20.71 -0.82
C ALA A 225 6.79 -22.10 -0.68
N LEU A 226 6.80 -22.88 -1.78
CA LEU A 226 7.37 -24.21 -1.86
C LEU A 226 8.44 -24.24 -2.95
N ASP A 227 9.63 -23.75 -2.60
CA ASP A 227 10.78 -23.71 -3.49
C ASP A 227 11.23 -25.14 -3.87
N PRO A 228 11.18 -25.54 -5.16
CA PRO A 228 11.58 -26.87 -5.59
C PRO A 228 13.05 -27.18 -5.34
N ASP A 229 13.91 -26.17 -5.22
CA ASP A 229 15.32 -26.39 -4.87
C ASP A 229 15.53 -26.68 -3.38
N VAL A 230 14.54 -26.35 -2.54
CA VAL A 230 14.58 -26.58 -1.10
C VAL A 230 13.84 -27.86 -0.73
N TYR A 231 12.61 -28.06 -1.21
CA TYR A 231 11.73 -29.11 -0.68
C TYR A 231 11.58 -30.33 -1.59
N PHE A 232 12.00 -30.30 -2.87
CA PHE A 232 11.67 -31.40 -3.80
C PHE A 232 12.34 -32.72 -3.44
N GLU A 233 13.58 -32.71 -2.93
CA GLU A 233 14.31 -33.94 -2.60
C GLU A 233 13.68 -34.69 -1.42
N GLU A 234 13.22 -33.96 -0.40
CA GLU A 234 12.61 -34.52 0.81
C GLU A 234 11.11 -34.77 0.64
N HIS A 235 10.43 -33.93 -0.15
CA HIS A 235 8.98 -33.94 -0.33
C HIS A 235 8.57 -33.96 -1.82
N PRO A 236 9.01 -34.93 -2.63
CA PRO A 236 8.64 -34.99 -4.04
C PRO A 236 7.11 -35.10 -4.24
N GLU A 237 6.39 -35.68 -3.28
CA GLU A 237 4.93 -35.82 -3.27
C GLU A 237 4.17 -34.49 -3.16
N TRP A 238 4.84 -33.40 -2.77
CA TRP A 238 4.26 -32.06 -2.77
C TRP A 238 4.11 -31.52 -4.18
N TYR A 239 4.89 -32.01 -5.14
CA TYR A 239 4.96 -31.45 -6.48
C TYR A 239 4.03 -32.16 -7.46
N ALA A 240 3.74 -31.51 -8.59
CA ALA A 240 2.84 -32.06 -9.60
C ALA A 240 3.31 -33.45 -10.09
N LEU A 241 2.42 -34.44 -10.04
CA LEU A 241 2.59 -35.71 -10.74
C LEU A 241 2.26 -35.47 -12.22
N ARG A 242 3.16 -35.83 -13.14
CA ARG A 242 2.90 -35.75 -14.58
C ARG A 242 3.53 -36.94 -15.29
N GLY A 243 2.78 -37.57 -16.18
CA GLY A 243 3.28 -38.75 -16.90
C GLY A 243 3.75 -39.88 -15.99
N GLY A 244 3.21 -39.98 -14.76
CA GLY A 244 3.59 -40.98 -13.78
C GLY A 244 4.75 -40.59 -12.85
N GLU A 245 5.38 -39.43 -13.03
CA GLU A 245 6.52 -38.99 -12.21
C GLU A 245 6.26 -37.65 -11.53
N ARG A 246 6.84 -37.42 -10.35
CA ARG A 246 6.80 -36.10 -9.68
C ARG A 246 7.82 -35.20 -10.35
N VAL A 247 7.41 -33.98 -10.70
CA VAL A 247 8.20 -33.14 -11.61
C VAL A 247 8.80 -31.94 -10.88
N LYS A 248 10.13 -31.87 -10.90
CA LYS A 248 10.91 -30.69 -10.52
C LYS A 248 11.05 -29.78 -11.74
N MET A 249 10.58 -28.55 -11.62
CA MET A 249 10.71 -27.46 -12.59
C MET A 249 11.55 -26.35 -11.97
N PRO A 250 12.18 -25.49 -12.79
CA PRO A 250 12.84 -24.30 -12.28
C PRO A 250 11.87 -23.41 -11.49
N LYS A 251 12.37 -22.79 -10.41
CA LYS A 251 11.63 -21.82 -9.61
C LYS A 251 11.07 -20.63 -10.41
N ALA A 252 11.62 -20.32 -11.59
CA ALA A 252 11.24 -19.18 -12.41
C ALA A 252 9.82 -19.32 -13.02
N GLY A 253 8.80 -19.22 -12.17
CA GLY A 253 7.39 -19.20 -12.50
C GLY A 253 6.75 -20.58 -12.70
N THR A 254 7.42 -21.55 -13.32
CA THR A 254 6.70 -22.70 -13.91
C THR A 254 6.40 -23.88 -13.00
N GLN A 255 6.91 -23.90 -11.76
CA GLN A 255 6.69 -25.01 -10.84
C GLN A 255 5.22 -25.08 -10.38
N GLN A 256 4.65 -26.28 -10.48
CA GLN A 256 3.31 -26.61 -10.00
C GLN A 256 3.37 -27.63 -8.86
N VAL A 257 2.35 -27.61 -8.00
CA VAL A 257 2.26 -28.49 -6.82
C VAL A 257 1.01 -29.37 -6.86
N CYS A 258 0.96 -30.36 -5.99
CA CYS A 258 -0.19 -31.22 -5.77
C CYS A 258 -1.17 -30.54 -4.82
N THR A 259 -2.17 -29.83 -5.37
CA THR A 259 -3.11 -29.00 -4.59
C THR A 259 -4.08 -29.79 -3.70
N THR A 260 -4.14 -31.11 -3.86
CA THR A 260 -4.92 -32.02 -3.01
C THR A 260 -4.11 -32.71 -1.92
N ASN A 261 -2.80 -32.49 -1.87
CA ASN A 261 -1.97 -33.00 -0.78
C ASN A 261 -2.19 -32.13 0.47
N PRO A 262 -2.65 -32.69 1.60
CA PRO A 262 -2.90 -31.91 2.82
C PRO A 262 -1.62 -31.25 3.36
N ASP A 263 -0.45 -31.86 3.23
CA ASP A 263 0.81 -31.30 3.72
C ASP A 263 1.21 -30.05 2.92
N VAL A 264 0.87 -29.99 1.63
CA VAL A 264 1.03 -28.79 0.80
C VAL A 264 0.14 -27.66 1.32
N VAL A 265 -1.09 -27.95 1.73
CA VAL A 265 -1.99 -26.95 2.33
C VAL A 265 -1.41 -26.40 3.63
N GLU A 266 -0.87 -27.27 4.50
CA GLU A 266 -0.21 -26.86 5.74
C GLU A 266 1.01 -25.98 5.46
N ALA A 267 1.91 -26.44 4.58
CA ALA A 267 3.16 -25.76 4.30
C ALA A 267 2.94 -24.38 3.66
N VAL A 268 2.00 -24.26 2.71
CA VAL A 268 1.65 -22.96 2.12
C VAL A 268 1.00 -22.03 3.15
N ALA A 269 0.09 -22.53 4.00
CA ALA A 269 -0.52 -21.72 5.03
C ALA A 269 0.50 -21.21 6.05
N ALA A 270 1.44 -22.05 6.48
CA ALA A 270 2.53 -21.65 7.36
C ALA A 270 3.39 -20.55 6.72
N LYS A 271 3.78 -20.73 5.45
CA LYS A 271 4.64 -19.77 4.76
C LYS A 271 3.97 -18.42 4.53
N LEU A 272 2.70 -18.41 4.15
CA LEU A 272 1.93 -17.16 4.05
C LEU A 272 1.73 -16.50 5.43
N GLY A 273 1.59 -17.31 6.48
CA GLY A 273 1.56 -16.81 7.86
C GLY A 273 2.84 -16.06 8.23
N GLU A 274 4.01 -16.67 8.02
CA GLU A 274 5.31 -16.02 8.23
C GLU A 274 5.41 -14.67 7.49
N MET A 275 4.88 -14.60 6.27
CA MET A 275 4.87 -13.37 5.49
C MET A 275 3.95 -12.30 6.10
N PHE A 276 2.78 -12.67 6.64
CA PHE A 276 1.90 -11.75 7.36
C PHE A 276 2.50 -11.32 8.70
N ASP A 277 3.18 -12.20 9.42
CA ASP A 277 3.88 -11.88 10.66
C ASP A 277 5.01 -10.87 10.43
N ALA A 278 5.77 -11.06 9.35
CA ALA A 278 6.79 -10.11 8.94
C ALA A 278 6.19 -8.74 8.56
N ARG A 279 4.95 -8.73 8.03
CA ARG A 279 4.28 -7.54 7.44
C ARG A 279 2.85 -7.39 7.96
N PRO A 280 2.66 -7.08 9.25
CA PRO A 280 1.33 -7.05 9.87
C PRO A 280 0.46 -5.90 9.34
N GLU A 281 1.01 -4.93 8.62
CA GLU A 281 0.28 -3.85 7.96
C GLU A 281 -0.36 -4.27 6.62
N VAL A 282 0.02 -5.42 6.05
CA VAL A 282 -0.50 -5.89 4.76
C VAL A 282 -1.89 -6.51 4.92
N ASP A 283 -2.88 -6.01 4.19
CA ASP A 283 -4.26 -6.50 4.24
C ASP A 283 -4.41 -7.89 3.60
N PHE A 284 -3.70 -8.12 2.49
CA PHE A 284 -3.81 -9.34 1.72
C PHE A 284 -2.54 -9.73 0.97
N MET A 285 -2.44 -11.02 0.64
CA MET A 285 -1.35 -11.58 -0.19
C MET A 285 -1.89 -12.42 -1.34
N GLY A 286 -1.09 -12.54 -2.40
CA GLY A 286 -1.40 -13.45 -3.49
C GLY A 286 -1.21 -14.89 -3.05
N LEU A 287 -2.14 -15.77 -3.43
CA LEU A 287 -1.94 -17.19 -3.53
C LEU A 287 -2.25 -17.57 -4.97
N GLY A 288 -1.22 -17.58 -5.80
CA GLY A 288 -1.35 -17.84 -7.22
C GLY A 288 -0.57 -19.06 -7.67
N GLN A 289 -1.13 -19.75 -8.66
CA GLN A 289 -0.52 -20.89 -9.32
C GLN A 289 0.81 -20.49 -9.97
N GLY A 290 1.70 -21.47 -10.19
CA GLY A 290 2.85 -21.24 -11.05
C GLY A 290 2.39 -20.83 -12.45
N ASP A 291 3.25 -20.13 -13.17
CA ASP A 291 3.11 -19.95 -14.60
C ASP A 291 3.03 -21.29 -15.37
N GLY A 292 2.48 -21.21 -16.57
CA GLY A 292 2.31 -22.36 -17.44
C GLY A 292 1.08 -23.22 -17.11
N THR A 293 1.11 -24.46 -17.62
CA THR A 293 -0.06 -25.35 -17.75
C THR A 293 0.24 -26.78 -17.25
N ALA A 294 1.37 -26.95 -16.57
CA ALA A 294 1.95 -28.23 -16.17
C ALA A 294 1.42 -28.70 -14.81
N PHE A 295 0.10 -28.74 -14.62
CA PHE A 295 -0.48 -29.06 -13.32
C PHE A 295 -0.49 -30.57 -13.01
N CYS A 296 -0.76 -30.90 -11.75
CA CYS A 296 -0.78 -32.27 -11.24
C CYS A 296 -1.89 -33.13 -11.87
N GLU A 297 -1.51 -34.33 -12.31
CA GLU A 297 -2.34 -35.35 -12.97
C GLU A 297 -2.70 -36.51 -12.03
N CYS A 298 -2.42 -36.39 -10.72
CA CYS A 298 -2.77 -37.44 -9.76
C CYS A 298 -4.29 -37.61 -9.64
N GLU A 299 -4.73 -38.82 -9.31
CA GLU A 299 -6.16 -39.19 -9.22
C GLU A 299 -6.95 -38.24 -8.32
N ALA A 300 -6.40 -37.85 -7.17
CA ALA A 300 -7.07 -36.92 -6.26
C ALA A 300 -7.27 -35.52 -6.88
N CYS A 301 -6.28 -35.01 -7.63
CA CYS A 301 -6.40 -33.70 -8.29
C CYS A 301 -7.39 -33.75 -9.46
N THR A 302 -7.31 -34.77 -10.30
CA THR A 302 -8.16 -34.87 -11.51
C THR A 302 -9.61 -35.22 -11.17
N ALA A 303 -9.86 -35.88 -10.03
CA ALA A 303 -11.21 -36.13 -9.52
C ALA A 303 -11.99 -34.84 -9.19
N LEU A 304 -11.30 -33.71 -9.02
CA LEU A 304 -11.91 -32.40 -8.77
C LEU A 304 -12.11 -31.57 -10.05
N ASP A 305 -11.57 -32.00 -11.20
CA ASP A 305 -11.72 -31.26 -12.44
C ASP A 305 -13.13 -31.49 -13.02
N THR A 306 -13.73 -30.48 -13.65
CA THR A 306 -15.12 -30.56 -14.16
C THR A 306 -15.28 -31.42 -15.42
N GLY A 307 -14.15 -31.85 -16.02
CA GLY A 307 -14.10 -32.48 -17.33
C GLY A 307 -14.26 -31.49 -18.50
N GLU A 308 -14.52 -30.20 -18.23
CA GLU A 308 -14.51 -29.17 -19.27
C GLU A 308 -13.09 -28.99 -19.81
N ILE A 309 -13.00 -28.77 -21.12
CA ILE A 309 -11.76 -28.45 -21.81
C ILE A 309 -11.78 -26.96 -22.21
N TRP A 310 -10.72 -26.26 -21.81
CA TRP A 310 -10.41 -24.91 -22.24
C TRP A 310 -9.42 -24.93 -23.42
N PRO A 311 -9.83 -24.49 -24.61
CA PRO A 311 -8.93 -24.36 -25.75
C PRO A 311 -8.05 -23.12 -25.57
N TYR A 312 -6.74 -23.32 -25.53
CA TYR A 312 -5.76 -22.23 -25.45
C TYR A 312 -4.64 -22.44 -26.45
N GLN A 313 -4.56 -21.52 -27.43
CA GLN A 313 -3.65 -21.65 -28.58
C GLN A 313 -3.86 -23.01 -29.29
N ASP A 314 -2.83 -23.84 -29.36
CA ASP A 314 -2.82 -25.17 -29.94
C ASP A 314 -3.14 -26.30 -28.94
N LYS A 315 -3.45 -25.95 -27.68
CA LYS A 315 -3.64 -26.92 -26.59
C LYS A 315 -5.12 -27.07 -26.21
N GLN A 316 -5.45 -28.28 -25.79
CA GLN A 316 -6.71 -28.64 -25.15
C GLN A 316 -6.42 -28.91 -23.68
N LEU A 317 -6.70 -27.93 -22.82
CA LEU A 317 -6.31 -27.98 -21.41
C LEU A 317 -7.55 -28.24 -20.54
N PRO A 318 -7.46 -29.07 -19.48
CA PRO A 318 -8.58 -29.19 -18.55
C PRO A 318 -8.84 -27.87 -17.83
N VAL A 319 -10.10 -27.58 -17.55
CA VAL A 319 -10.52 -26.53 -16.61
C VAL A 319 -10.34 -27.06 -15.19
N ILE A 320 -9.63 -26.29 -14.36
CA ILE A 320 -9.15 -26.75 -13.04
C ILE A 320 -9.58 -25.82 -11.91
N THR A 321 -10.54 -24.93 -12.17
CA THR A 321 -10.98 -23.89 -11.23
C THR A 321 -11.40 -24.49 -9.88
N GLU A 322 -12.18 -25.57 -9.90
CA GLU A 322 -12.68 -26.23 -8.68
C GLU A 322 -11.56 -26.71 -7.76
N ARG A 323 -10.57 -27.43 -8.30
CA ARG A 323 -9.44 -27.89 -7.49
C ARG A 323 -8.59 -26.74 -6.97
N TRP A 324 -8.43 -25.69 -7.76
CA TRP A 324 -7.61 -24.54 -7.38
C TRP A 324 -8.26 -23.73 -6.26
N LEU A 325 -9.55 -23.42 -6.39
CA LEU A 325 -10.29 -22.71 -5.36
C LEU A 325 -10.51 -23.58 -4.11
N SER A 326 -10.68 -24.89 -4.24
CA SER A 326 -10.70 -25.81 -3.11
C SER A 326 -9.42 -25.72 -2.28
N PHE A 327 -8.27 -25.69 -2.95
CA PHE A 327 -6.97 -25.50 -2.32
C PHE A 327 -6.83 -24.11 -1.67
N CYS A 328 -7.13 -23.03 -2.40
CA CYS A 328 -7.08 -21.68 -1.85
C CYS A 328 -7.98 -21.54 -0.62
N ASN A 329 -9.20 -22.09 -0.65
CA ASN A 329 -10.12 -22.07 0.47
C ASN A 329 -9.59 -22.87 1.68
N ALA A 330 -8.90 -24.00 1.44
CA ALA A 330 -8.28 -24.77 2.51
C ALA A 330 -7.15 -23.99 3.21
N VAL A 331 -6.30 -23.33 2.42
CA VAL A 331 -5.25 -22.42 2.94
C VAL A 331 -5.87 -21.24 3.69
N ALA A 332 -6.89 -20.59 3.11
CA ALA A 332 -7.57 -19.45 3.73
C ALA A 332 -8.20 -19.80 5.08
N ARG A 333 -8.82 -20.99 5.21
CA ARG A 333 -9.37 -21.45 6.49
C ARG A 333 -8.31 -21.60 7.57
N LYS A 334 -7.10 -22.03 7.23
CA LYS A 334 -5.98 -22.12 8.18
C LYS A 334 -5.49 -20.74 8.60
N LEU A 335 -5.28 -19.86 7.63
CA LEU A 335 -4.86 -18.48 7.89
C LEU A 335 -5.89 -17.71 8.70
N GLN A 336 -7.19 -17.98 8.53
CA GLN A 336 -8.23 -17.32 9.33
C GLN A 336 -8.10 -17.61 10.83
N VAL A 337 -7.57 -18.78 11.21
CA VAL A 337 -7.35 -19.15 12.62
C VAL A 337 -6.16 -18.40 13.20
N THR A 338 -5.06 -18.28 12.46
CA THR A 338 -3.80 -17.68 12.94
C THR A 338 -3.70 -16.18 12.70
N HIS A 339 -4.34 -15.67 11.64
CA HIS A 339 -4.26 -14.30 11.14
C HIS A 339 -5.66 -13.75 10.78
N PRO A 340 -6.55 -13.59 11.76
CA PRO A 340 -7.91 -13.12 11.50
C PRO A 340 -7.93 -11.74 10.83
N GLY A 341 -8.76 -11.59 9.82
CA GLY A 341 -8.90 -10.34 9.05
C GLY A 341 -7.95 -10.20 7.86
N LYS A 342 -6.89 -11.02 7.77
CA LYS A 342 -6.05 -11.12 6.58
C LYS A 342 -6.77 -11.86 5.46
N LYS A 343 -6.48 -11.50 4.21
CA LYS A 343 -7.09 -12.13 3.03
C LYS A 343 -6.02 -12.68 2.11
N ILE A 344 -6.42 -13.65 1.29
CA ILE A 344 -5.64 -14.06 0.12
C ILE A 344 -6.45 -13.76 -1.14
N TYR A 345 -5.77 -13.47 -2.23
CA TYR A 345 -6.40 -13.41 -3.56
C TYR A 345 -5.71 -14.38 -4.50
N THR A 346 -6.43 -14.79 -5.54
CA THR A 346 -5.86 -15.59 -6.61
C THR A 346 -6.30 -15.06 -7.97
N LEU A 347 -5.57 -15.41 -9.02
CA LEU A 347 -5.91 -15.01 -10.38
C LEU A 347 -6.88 -16.01 -11.02
N ALA A 348 -7.82 -15.50 -11.82
CA ALA A 348 -8.42 -16.29 -12.89
C ALA A 348 -7.42 -16.35 -14.05
N TYR A 349 -6.65 -17.44 -14.14
CA TYR A 349 -5.45 -17.50 -14.98
C TYR A 349 -5.26 -18.86 -15.67
N HIS A 350 -5.04 -18.85 -16.99
CA HIS A 350 -5.02 -20.06 -17.81
C HIS A 350 -6.21 -20.99 -17.51
N GLN A 351 -5.92 -22.18 -16.99
CA GLN A 351 -6.86 -23.26 -16.72
C GLN A 351 -7.82 -22.95 -15.57
N THR A 352 -7.62 -21.85 -14.83
CA THR A 352 -8.54 -21.32 -13.80
C THR A 352 -9.32 -20.11 -14.29
N PHE A 353 -9.31 -19.82 -15.61
CA PHE A 353 -10.05 -18.69 -16.18
C PHE A 353 -11.57 -18.83 -16.06
N ARG A 354 -12.09 -20.06 -16.16
CA ARG A 354 -13.52 -20.30 -15.99
C ARG A 354 -13.92 -20.00 -14.54
N PRO A 355 -15.09 -19.37 -14.30
CA PRO A 355 -15.60 -19.23 -12.94
C PRO A 355 -15.86 -20.63 -12.34
N PRO A 356 -15.85 -20.76 -11.00
CA PRO A 356 -16.29 -22.00 -10.38
C PRO A 356 -17.75 -22.29 -10.71
N ASP A 357 -18.10 -23.56 -10.67
CA ASP A 357 -19.49 -23.96 -10.77
C ASP A 357 -20.28 -23.36 -9.59
N PRO A 358 -21.53 -22.92 -9.82
CA PRO A 358 -22.37 -22.45 -8.72
C PRO A 358 -22.52 -23.55 -7.67
N ALA A 359 -22.21 -23.21 -6.42
CA ALA A 359 -22.34 -24.11 -5.27
C ALA A 359 -23.80 -24.46 -4.94
#